data_AF-A0A1I0I188-F1
#
_entry.id   AF-A0A1I0I188-F1
#
_cell.length_a   1.000
_cell.length_b   1.000
_cell.length_c   1.000
_cell.angle_alpha   90.00
_cell.angle_beta   90.00
_cell.angle_gamma   90.00
#
_symmetry.space_group_name_H-M   'P 1'
#
loop_
_entity.id
_entity.type
_entity.pdbx_description
1 polymer ?
#
loop_
_entity_poly.entity_id
_entity_poly.type
_entity_poly.pdbx_seq_one_letter_code
_entity_poly.pdbx_strand_id
1 'polypeptide(L)'
;MRIDLGSGKNKHRDCIGVDRARYRTTDIVHDLNRRLPFQDHSVSFVMCSHSLQHVDDVNAVMREIYRICRHKAVVCVVAPYASGGSGENSPPAEPQFNEYWPRMLSLETRGDHREGPEPQGQENAVSGTITGEPQMDFRLLRMEFFYFPSFYGLYDEVELALLRQTQPNVAYQIMYHFLVAKEPVAEGEIASIVQGGLEEPEYVRDQRRLIPPGSAEDVEEEEEAQLAAPAAAEAKPKSPKPAKLKATQRSRPMREIRQRRKNWR
;
A
#
# COMPACT_ATOMS: atom_id res chain seq x y z
N MET A 1 14.77 4.38 20.84
CA MET A 1 13.78 5.49 20.71
C MET A 1 12.76 5.14 19.64
N ARG A 2 11.54 5.63 19.73
CA ARG A 2 10.46 5.38 18.76
C ARG A 2 9.97 6.71 18.22
N ILE A 3 9.83 6.83 16.90
CA ILE A 3 9.49 8.11 16.26
C ILE A 3 8.35 7.95 15.25
N ASP A 4 7.62 9.04 15.03
CA ASP A 4 6.56 9.16 14.03
C ASP A 4 6.84 10.37 13.14
N LEU A 5 7.20 10.11 11.88
CA LEU A 5 7.60 11.12 10.90
C LEU A 5 6.40 11.58 10.09
N GLY A 6 6.12 12.88 10.11
CA GLY A 6 4.89 13.46 9.55
C GLY A 6 3.66 13.13 10.39
N SER A 7 3.83 13.13 11.72
CA SER A 7 2.81 12.74 12.70
C SER A 7 1.47 13.51 12.62
N GLY A 8 1.46 14.69 11.99
CA GLY A 8 0.27 15.50 11.84
C GLY A 8 -0.45 15.76 13.16
N LYS A 9 -1.78 15.64 13.14
CA LYS A 9 -2.64 15.79 14.32
C LYS A 9 -2.77 14.50 15.15
N ASN A 10 -2.41 13.36 14.58
CA ASN A 10 -2.68 12.03 15.10
C ASN A 10 -1.38 11.25 15.26
N LYS A 11 -0.54 11.69 16.19
CA LYS A 11 0.74 11.04 16.49
C LYS A 11 0.53 9.60 16.95
N HIS A 12 1.32 8.67 16.41
CA HIS A 12 1.34 7.27 16.83
C HIS A 12 1.73 7.14 18.30
N ARG A 13 1.06 6.23 19.02
CA ARG A 13 1.24 6.06 20.47
C ARG A 13 2.69 5.71 20.81
N ASP A 14 3.16 6.24 21.94
CA ASP A 14 4.51 6.01 22.48
C ASP A 14 5.66 6.37 21.53
N CYS A 15 5.39 7.25 20.55
CA CYS A 15 6.38 7.79 19.62
C CYS A 15 6.62 9.29 19.85
N ILE A 16 7.83 9.74 19.51
CA ILE A 16 8.16 11.15 19.36
C ILE A 16 7.67 11.61 17.99
N GLY A 17 6.76 12.57 17.96
CA GLY A 17 6.13 13.09 16.75
C GLY A 17 6.96 14.20 16.13
N VAL A 18 7.34 13.99 14.88
CA VAL A 18 8.10 14.93 14.07
C VAL A 18 7.21 15.42 12.94
N ASP A 19 7.09 16.73 12.76
CA ASP A 19 6.33 17.29 11.66
C ASP A 19 6.88 18.67 11.27
N ARG A 20 6.74 19.07 10.01
CA ARG A 20 7.13 20.42 9.55
C ARG A 20 6.21 21.51 10.13
N ALA A 21 4.98 21.16 10.45
CA ALA A 21 3.99 22.04 11.05
C ALA A 21 3.83 21.77 12.55
N ARG A 22 3.53 22.82 13.31
CA ARG A 22 3.35 22.72 14.76
C ARG A 22 1.90 22.33 15.09
N TYR A 23 1.68 21.06 15.44
CA TYR A 23 0.41 20.57 16.01
C TYR A 23 0.53 20.41 17.53
N ARG A 24 -0.61 20.17 18.20
CA ARG A 24 -0.65 19.90 19.65
C ARG A 24 0.16 18.65 20.04
N THR A 25 0.20 17.67 19.13
CA THR A 25 0.88 16.37 19.32
C THR A 25 2.34 16.38 18.90
N THR A 26 2.80 17.41 18.18
CA THR A 26 4.16 17.52 17.66
C THR A 26 5.15 17.77 18.79
N ASP A 27 6.12 16.87 18.96
CA ASP A 27 7.20 17.04 19.93
C ASP A 27 8.38 17.80 19.31
N ILE A 28 8.66 17.57 18.02
CA ILE A 28 9.75 18.20 17.27
C ILE A 28 9.19 18.79 15.97
N VAL A 29 9.33 20.11 15.81
CA VAL A 29 9.01 20.78 14.54
C VAL A 29 10.24 20.70 13.64
N HIS A 30 10.19 19.85 12.60
CA HIS A 30 11.32 19.61 11.71
C HIS A 30 10.87 19.22 10.30
N ASP A 31 11.61 19.67 9.31
CA ASP A 31 11.39 19.37 7.89
C ASP A 31 12.10 18.06 7.50
N LEU A 32 11.33 17.08 7.01
CA LEU A 32 11.85 15.75 6.64
C LEU A 32 12.79 15.81 5.43
N ASN A 33 12.73 16.87 4.61
CA ASN A 33 13.68 17.09 3.51
C ASN A 33 15.09 17.49 3.99
N ARG A 34 15.28 17.66 5.31
CA ARG A 34 16.56 17.96 5.95
C ARG A 34 17.05 16.78 6.78
N ARG A 35 18.35 16.74 7.03
CA ARG A 35 18.97 15.76 7.95
C ARG A 35 18.18 15.69 9.27
N LEU A 36 17.77 14.49 9.66
CA LEU A 36 16.92 14.30 10.84
C LEU A 36 17.70 14.56 12.14
N PRO A 37 17.10 15.23 13.15
CA PRO A 37 17.78 15.69 14.36
C PRO A 37 17.99 14.57 15.39
N PHE A 38 18.30 13.36 14.93
CA PHE A 38 18.53 12.19 15.77
C PHE A 38 19.94 11.64 15.54
N GLN A 39 20.50 11.07 16.60
CA GLN A 39 21.78 10.37 16.56
C GLN A 39 21.68 9.11 15.69
N ASP A 40 22.81 8.74 15.10
CA ASP A 40 22.95 7.48 14.37
C ASP A 40 22.60 6.31 15.29
N HIS A 41 21.94 5.28 14.76
CA HIS A 41 21.63 4.04 15.49
C HIS A 41 20.82 4.19 16.80
N SER A 42 20.07 5.27 16.97
CA SER A 42 19.31 5.56 18.20
C SER A 42 17.83 5.14 18.16
N VAL A 43 17.30 4.88 16.96
CA VAL A 43 15.87 4.65 16.72
C VAL A 43 15.60 3.15 16.52
N SER A 44 14.63 2.61 17.26
CA SER A 44 14.21 1.21 17.22
C SER A 44 12.92 0.99 16.42
N PHE A 45 12.12 2.05 16.23
CA PHE A 45 10.88 2.00 15.48
C PHE A 45 10.62 3.35 14.81
N VAL A 46 10.16 3.31 13.56
CA VAL A 46 9.76 4.48 12.78
C VAL A 46 8.36 4.25 12.20
N MET A 47 7.44 5.16 12.48
CA MET A 47 6.18 5.28 11.78
C MET A 47 6.28 6.35 10.69
N CYS A 48 5.81 6.06 9.49
CA CYS A 48 5.64 7.01 8.39
C CYS A 48 4.25 6.80 7.78
N SER A 49 3.22 7.39 8.38
CA SER A 49 1.84 7.26 7.89
C SER A 49 1.46 8.49 7.08
N HIS A 50 1.33 8.32 5.76
CA HIS A 50 0.96 9.38 4.82
C HIS A 50 1.88 10.61 4.87
N SER A 51 3.18 10.38 5.09
CA SER A 51 4.18 11.44 5.21
C SER A 51 5.20 11.45 4.09
N LEU A 52 5.66 10.27 3.64
CA LEU A 52 6.72 10.17 2.63
C LEU A 52 6.28 10.65 1.24
N GLN A 53 4.98 10.68 0.93
CA GLN A 53 4.50 11.25 -0.34
C GLN A 53 4.67 12.77 -0.46
N HIS A 54 4.99 13.44 0.65
CA HIS A 54 5.11 14.89 0.70
C HIS A 54 6.56 15.36 0.73
N VAL A 55 7.53 14.45 0.63
CA VAL A 55 8.96 14.78 0.61
C VAL A 55 9.48 14.89 -0.83
N ASP A 56 10.55 15.66 -1.02
CA ASP A 56 11.10 15.96 -2.35
C ASP A 56 11.91 14.78 -2.90
N ASP A 57 12.65 14.07 -2.04
CA ASP A 57 13.42 12.88 -2.38
C ASP A 57 13.23 11.79 -1.32
N VAL A 58 12.33 10.84 -1.60
CA VAL A 58 12.07 9.70 -0.72
C VAL A 58 13.32 8.85 -0.47
N ASN A 59 14.21 8.69 -1.45
CA ASN A 59 15.43 7.90 -1.25
C ASN A 59 16.39 8.60 -0.28
N ALA A 60 16.48 9.93 -0.33
CA ALA A 60 17.26 10.70 0.65
C ALA A 60 16.70 10.55 2.08
N VAL A 61 15.37 10.63 2.22
CA VAL A 61 14.71 10.43 3.51
C VAL A 61 14.89 9.00 4.01
N MET A 62 14.78 7.99 3.15
CA MET A 62 15.02 6.59 3.52
C MET A 62 16.47 6.34 3.95
N ARG A 63 17.47 7.00 3.33
CA ARG A 63 18.87 6.96 3.82
C ARG A 63 19.01 7.57 5.21
N GLU A 64 18.32 8.67 5.48
CA GLU A 64 18.32 9.31 6.79
C GLU A 64 17.62 8.44 7.85
N ILE A 65 16.49 7.81 7.50
CA ILE A 65 15.82 6.80 8.34
C ILE A 65 16.78 5.65 8.62
N TYR A 66 17.49 5.14 7.61
CA TYR A 66 18.48 4.08 7.77
C TYR A 66 19.62 4.50 8.72
N ARG A 67 20.12 5.74 8.61
CA ARG A 67 21.19 6.28 9.47
C ARG A 67 20.78 6.28 10.95
N ILE A 68 19.58 6.79 11.26
CA ILE A 68 19.13 6.94 12.65
C ILE A 68 18.63 5.62 13.24
N CYS A 69 18.20 4.67 12.42
CA CYS A 69 17.74 3.36 12.86
C CYS A 69 18.91 2.50 13.38
N ARG A 70 18.70 1.82 14.49
CA ARG A 70 19.58 0.74 14.94
C ARG A 70 19.42 -0.50 14.05
N HIS A 71 20.36 -1.43 14.14
CA HIS A 71 20.19 -2.74 13.54
C HIS A 71 18.94 -3.43 14.08
N LYS A 72 18.16 -4.06 13.21
CA LYS A 72 16.87 -4.71 13.50
C LYS A 72 15.76 -3.76 13.97
N ALA A 73 15.88 -2.46 13.67
CA ALA A 73 14.75 -1.54 13.81
C ALA A 73 13.63 -1.88 12.82
N VAL A 74 12.38 -1.62 13.19
CA VAL A 74 11.21 -1.80 12.31
C VAL A 74 10.73 -0.45 11.80
N VAL A 75 10.45 -0.36 10.50
CA VAL A 75 9.87 0.83 9.87
C VAL A 75 8.52 0.47 9.28
N CYS A 76 7.46 1.13 9.73
CA CYS A 76 6.13 1.03 9.15
C CYS A 76 5.90 2.23 8.22
N VAL A 77 5.57 1.96 6.96
CA VAL A 77 5.24 2.99 5.96
C VAL A 77 3.82 2.73 5.48
N VAL A 78 2.96 3.74 5.54
CA VAL A 78 1.64 3.72 4.90
C VAL A 78 1.58 4.88 3.91
N ALA A 79 1.20 4.60 2.68
CA ALA A 79 1.16 5.60 1.62
C ALA A 79 0.03 5.32 0.61
N PRO A 80 -0.35 6.31 -0.21
CA PRO A 80 -1.24 6.09 -1.35
C PRO A 80 -0.63 5.06 -2.30
N TYR A 81 -1.45 4.12 -2.77
CA TYR A 81 -0.99 3.12 -3.74
C TYR A 81 -0.93 3.72 -5.15
N ALA A 82 0.22 3.60 -5.79
CA ALA A 82 0.39 3.96 -7.20
C ALA A 82 0.16 2.72 -8.08
N SER A 83 -0.99 2.67 -8.78
CA SER A 83 -1.19 1.67 -9.84
C SER A 83 -0.13 1.90 -10.93
N GLY A 84 0.54 0.83 -11.38
CA GLY A 84 1.69 0.87 -12.31
C GLY A 84 1.43 1.46 -13.71
N GLY A 85 0.33 2.17 -13.93
CA GLY A 85 0.09 2.95 -15.14
C GLY A 85 0.74 4.32 -15.04
N SER A 86 1.89 4.50 -15.70
CA SER A 86 2.42 5.81 -16.06
C SER A 86 1.45 6.49 -17.05
N GLY A 87 0.38 7.07 -16.53
CA GLY A 87 -0.44 8.00 -17.31
C GLY A 87 0.43 9.18 -17.73
N GLU A 88 0.39 9.55 -19.00
CA GLU A 88 1.13 10.65 -19.62
C GLU A 88 0.85 12.04 -18.98
N ASN A 89 -0.10 12.11 -18.04
CA ASN A 89 -0.53 13.30 -17.31
C ASN A 89 -0.29 13.21 -15.79
N SER A 90 0.43 12.21 -15.30
CA SER A 90 0.80 12.13 -13.88
C SER A 90 1.88 13.17 -13.55
N PRO A 91 1.76 13.91 -12.43
CA PRO A 91 2.76 14.90 -12.06
C PRO A 91 4.15 14.26 -11.96
N PRO A 92 5.19 14.92 -12.49
CA PRO A 92 6.54 14.39 -12.44
C PRO A 92 7.01 14.44 -10.98
N ALA A 93 7.31 13.28 -10.41
CA ALA A 93 7.90 13.06 -9.08
C ALA A 93 6.97 12.80 -7.88
N GLU A 94 5.72 12.36 -8.07
CA GLU A 94 5.06 11.67 -6.94
C GLU A 94 5.76 10.33 -6.67
N PRO A 95 6.14 10.03 -5.40
CA PRO A 95 6.75 8.75 -5.10
C PRO A 95 5.80 7.59 -5.38
N GLN A 96 6.30 6.67 -6.20
CA GLN A 96 5.54 5.53 -6.71
C GLN A 96 5.53 4.40 -5.68
N PHE A 97 4.75 4.56 -4.61
CA PHE A 97 4.58 3.50 -3.60
C PHE A 97 3.73 2.37 -4.19
N ASN A 98 4.41 1.30 -4.61
CA ASN A 98 3.82 0.10 -5.18
C ASN A 98 4.59 -1.16 -4.74
N GLU A 99 4.20 -2.33 -5.24
CA GLU A 99 4.81 -3.62 -4.91
C GLU A 99 6.28 -3.79 -5.36
N TYR A 100 6.79 -2.87 -6.19
CA TYR A 100 8.16 -2.89 -6.69
C TYR A 100 9.11 -2.08 -5.81
N TRP A 101 8.61 -1.06 -5.11
CA TRP A 101 9.40 -0.15 -4.30
C TRP A 101 10.31 -0.84 -3.26
N PRO A 102 9.86 -1.88 -2.51
CA PRO A 102 10.72 -2.61 -1.58
C PRO A 102 12.02 -3.15 -2.19
N ARG A 103 11.99 -3.61 -3.44
CA ARG A 103 13.16 -4.19 -4.13
C ARG A 103 14.29 -3.19 -4.32
N MET A 104 13.95 -1.91 -4.41
CA MET A 104 14.93 -0.84 -4.59
C MET A 104 15.71 -0.54 -3.30
N LEU A 105 15.14 -0.89 -2.14
CA LEU A 105 15.66 -0.56 -0.81
C LEU A 105 16.40 -1.71 -0.13
N SER A 106 16.16 -2.95 -0.56
CA SER A 106 16.86 -4.14 -0.03
C SER A 106 18.04 -4.53 -0.90
N LEU A 107 19.06 -5.09 -0.26
CA LEU A 107 20.23 -5.64 -0.93
C LEU A 107 20.05 -7.08 -1.36
N GLU A 108 19.30 -7.86 -0.60
CA GLU A 108 19.07 -9.28 -0.90
C GLU A 108 18.36 -9.43 -2.24
N THR A 109 17.44 -8.54 -2.55
CA THR A 109 16.70 -8.55 -3.82
C THR A 109 17.49 -7.99 -5.02
N ARG A 110 18.65 -7.37 -4.79
CA ARG A 110 19.55 -6.89 -5.87
C ARG A 110 20.51 -7.97 -6.36
N GLY A 111 20.71 -9.04 -5.60
CA GLY A 111 21.58 -10.17 -5.97
C GLY A 111 20.91 -11.22 -6.86
N ASP A 112 19.58 -11.20 -6.97
CA ASP A 112 18.83 -12.21 -7.71
C ASP A 112 18.54 -11.76 -9.15
N HIS A 113 19.58 -11.83 -9.99
CA HIS A 113 19.45 -11.76 -11.46
C HIS A 113 18.91 -13.08 -12.04
N ARG A 114 17.88 -13.68 -11.44
CA ARG A 114 17.17 -14.83 -12.02
C ARG A 114 15.66 -14.71 -11.88
N GLU A 115 15.04 -14.46 -13.03
CA GLU A 115 13.65 -14.82 -13.38
C GLU A 115 12.51 -14.05 -12.71
N GLY A 116 12.33 -12.79 -13.14
CA GLY A 116 11.02 -12.15 -13.19
C GLY A 116 10.83 -11.51 -14.57
N PRO A 117 9.60 -11.40 -15.12
CA PRO A 117 9.41 -10.78 -16.42
C PRO A 117 9.91 -9.33 -16.34
N GLU A 118 10.92 -9.01 -17.15
CA GLU A 118 11.39 -7.64 -17.29
C GLU A 118 10.21 -6.75 -17.64
N PRO A 119 10.03 -5.58 -16.99
CA PRO A 119 9.07 -4.60 -17.45
C PRO A 119 9.51 -4.16 -18.85
N GLN A 120 8.84 -4.70 -19.87
CA GLN A 120 9.02 -4.28 -21.26
C GLN A 120 8.58 -2.81 -21.35
N GLY A 121 9.55 -1.92 -21.45
CA GLY A 121 9.32 -0.49 -21.67
C GLY A 121 9.82 0.42 -20.55
N GLN A 122 11.11 0.36 -20.23
CA GLN A 122 11.80 1.51 -19.61
C GLN A 122 13.31 1.50 -19.92
N GLU A 123 13.63 1.47 -21.21
CA GLU A 123 14.97 1.84 -21.67
C GLU A 123 15.08 3.36 -21.67
N ASN A 124 15.37 3.94 -20.50
CA ASN A 124 16.11 5.19 -20.39
C ASN A 124 16.56 5.44 -18.93
N ALA A 125 17.89 5.44 -18.75
CA ALA A 125 18.68 5.86 -17.59
C ALA A 125 18.52 4.98 -16.33
N VAL A 126 19.53 4.28 -15.81
CA VAL A 126 20.92 4.67 -15.58
C VAL A 126 21.78 3.39 -15.58
N SER A 127 22.55 3.16 -16.65
CA SER A 127 23.74 2.31 -16.57
C SER A 127 24.84 3.15 -15.94
N GLY A 128 24.84 3.20 -14.61
CA GLY A 128 25.88 3.78 -13.80
C GLY A 128 26.42 2.68 -12.91
N THR A 129 27.64 2.24 -13.15
CA THR A 129 28.42 1.37 -12.27
C THR A 129 28.45 1.95 -10.85
N ILE A 130 27.59 1.45 -9.96
CA ILE A 130 27.65 1.77 -8.52
C ILE A 130 28.79 0.93 -7.93
N THR A 131 30.00 1.45 -8.06
CA THR A 131 31.14 1.06 -7.22
C THR A 131 30.97 1.75 -5.86
N GLY A 132 30.11 1.19 -5.02
CA GLY A 132 29.87 1.69 -3.68
C GLY A 132 29.17 0.63 -2.85
N GLU A 133 29.71 0.39 -1.65
CA GLU A 133 29.06 -0.41 -0.62
C GLU A 133 27.58 -0.02 -0.49
N PRO A 134 26.71 -0.98 -0.18
CA PRO A 134 25.27 -0.75 -0.13
C PRO A 134 24.89 0.37 0.83
N GLN A 135 24.18 1.38 0.31
CA GLN A 135 23.90 2.61 1.06
C GLN A 135 22.79 2.45 2.13
N MET A 136 21.99 1.39 2.05
CA MET A 136 20.94 0.99 3.00
C MET A 136 20.42 -0.42 2.67
N ASP A 137 19.92 -1.15 3.66
CA ASP A 137 19.23 -2.45 3.50
C ASP A 137 17.94 -2.47 4.33
N PHE A 138 16.81 -2.32 3.64
CA PHE A 138 15.47 -2.47 4.21
C PHE A 138 14.84 -3.76 3.69
N ARG A 139 14.78 -4.79 4.53
CA ARG A 139 14.18 -6.08 4.18
C ARG A 139 12.68 -6.02 4.41
N LEU A 140 11.89 -6.40 3.42
CA LEU A 140 10.44 -6.40 3.53
C LEU A 140 9.98 -7.53 4.46
N LEU A 141 9.26 -7.18 5.52
CA LEU A 141 8.65 -8.13 6.46
C LEU A 141 7.19 -8.41 6.11
N ARG A 142 6.45 -7.36 5.72
CA ARG A 142 5.04 -7.43 5.37
C ARG A 142 4.73 -6.33 4.35
N MET A 143 3.87 -6.67 3.40
CA MET A 143 3.26 -5.73 2.47
C MET A 143 1.77 -6.02 2.41
N GLU A 144 0.95 -4.97 2.42
CA GLU A 144 -0.50 -5.11 2.41
C GLU A 144 -1.14 -4.01 1.56
N PHE A 145 -2.16 -4.37 0.80
CA PHE A 145 -2.93 -3.48 -0.05
C PHE A 145 -4.30 -3.25 0.55
N PHE A 146 -4.80 -2.02 0.41
CA PHE A 146 -6.14 -1.64 0.82
C PHE A 146 -6.94 -1.26 -0.43
N TYR A 147 -7.99 -2.03 -0.69
CA TYR A 147 -8.81 -1.92 -1.90
C TYR A 147 -9.99 -1.01 -1.72
N PHE A 148 -10.45 -0.40 -2.81
CA PHE A 148 -11.71 0.33 -2.75
C PHE A 148 -12.85 -0.63 -2.34
N PRO A 149 -13.85 -0.16 -1.57
CA PRO A 149 -14.93 -1.02 -1.07
C PRO A 149 -15.68 -1.80 -2.16
N SER A 150 -15.68 -1.32 -3.40
CA SER A 150 -16.27 -2.00 -4.56
C SER A 150 -15.63 -3.34 -4.90
N PHE A 151 -14.43 -3.65 -4.38
CA PHE A 151 -13.70 -4.89 -4.63
C PHE A 151 -13.80 -5.88 -3.46
N TYR A 152 -14.41 -5.50 -2.34
CA TYR A 152 -14.50 -6.36 -1.16
C TYR A 152 -15.47 -7.53 -1.39
N GLY A 153 -15.00 -8.75 -1.13
CA GLY A 153 -15.82 -9.97 -1.24
C GLY A 153 -16.16 -10.43 -2.65
N LEU A 154 -15.60 -9.78 -3.68
CA LEU A 154 -15.86 -10.12 -5.09
C LEU A 154 -14.72 -10.88 -5.77
N TYR A 155 -13.52 -10.80 -5.19
CA TYR A 155 -12.29 -11.29 -5.80
C TYR A 155 -11.41 -11.93 -4.73
N ASP A 156 -10.72 -13.00 -5.10
CA ASP A 156 -9.66 -13.57 -4.27
C ASP A 156 -8.37 -12.74 -4.34
N GLU A 157 -7.35 -13.14 -3.56
CA GLU A 157 -6.07 -12.41 -3.51
C GLU A 157 -5.32 -12.39 -4.84
N VAL A 158 -5.41 -13.47 -5.63
CA VAL A 158 -4.73 -13.63 -6.92
C VAL A 158 -5.41 -12.75 -7.97
N GLU A 159 -6.74 -12.78 -8.01
CA GLU A 159 -7.56 -11.91 -8.86
C GLU A 159 -7.34 -10.43 -8.54
N LEU A 160 -7.31 -10.06 -7.25
CA LEU A 160 -6.99 -8.70 -6.82
C LEU A 160 -5.58 -8.28 -7.27
N ALA A 161 -4.61 -9.20 -7.23
CA ALA A 161 -3.24 -8.94 -7.72
C ALA A 161 -3.21 -8.66 -9.22
N LEU A 162 -3.92 -9.48 -10.01
CA LEU A 162 -4.04 -9.27 -11.44
C LEU A 162 -4.80 -7.95 -11.76
N LEU A 163 -5.85 -7.65 -11.02
CA LEU A 163 -6.61 -6.40 -11.17
C LEU A 163 -5.73 -5.17 -10.93
N ARG A 164 -4.88 -5.17 -9.90
CA ARG A 164 -3.95 -4.05 -9.65
C ARG A 164 -2.99 -3.79 -10.82
N GLN A 165 -2.60 -4.84 -11.53
CA GLN A 165 -1.70 -4.72 -12.69
C GLN A 165 -2.43 -4.29 -13.96
N THR A 166 -3.73 -4.56 -14.06
CA THR A 166 -4.51 -4.38 -15.29
C THR A 166 -5.45 -3.18 -15.26
N GLN A 167 -5.84 -2.70 -14.07
CA GLN A 167 -6.84 -1.65 -13.90
C GLN A 167 -6.36 -0.56 -12.92
N PRO A 168 -6.61 0.72 -13.23
CA PRO A 168 -6.36 1.80 -12.28
C PRO A 168 -7.40 1.76 -11.14
N ASN A 169 -7.08 2.38 -10.01
CA ASN A 169 -8.00 2.56 -8.88
C ASN A 169 -8.59 1.27 -8.29
N VAL A 170 -7.79 0.20 -8.24
CA VAL A 170 -8.15 -1.06 -7.55
C VAL A 170 -7.80 -0.98 -6.07
N ALA A 171 -6.55 -0.61 -5.77
CA ALA A 171 -6.09 -0.29 -4.43
C ALA A 171 -5.87 1.23 -4.29
N TYR A 172 -6.17 1.77 -3.11
CA TYR A 172 -6.00 3.20 -2.80
C TYR A 172 -4.83 3.45 -1.84
N GLN A 173 -4.41 2.43 -1.09
CA GLN A 173 -3.37 2.54 -0.08
C GLN A 173 -2.56 1.25 -0.03
N ILE A 174 -1.29 1.40 0.31
CA ILE A 174 -0.35 0.31 0.56
C ILE A 174 0.35 0.54 1.89
N MET A 175 0.61 -0.54 2.61
CA MET A 175 1.40 -0.55 3.84
C MET A 175 2.57 -1.49 3.69
N TYR A 176 3.71 -1.07 4.23
CA TYR A 176 4.91 -1.87 4.33
C TYR A 176 5.40 -1.91 5.77
N HIS A 177 5.97 -3.04 6.15
CA HIS A 177 6.87 -3.16 7.29
C HIS A 177 8.23 -3.59 6.80
N PHE A 178 9.25 -2.82 7.16
CA PHE A 178 10.63 -3.13 6.85
C PHE A 178 11.43 -3.43 8.10
N LEU A 179 12.38 -4.34 7.98
CA LEU A 179 13.48 -4.55 8.90
C LEU A 179 14.71 -3.79 8.41
N VAL A 180 15.31 -3.00 9.29
CA VAL A 180 16.59 -2.34 9.03
C VAL A 180 17.74 -3.31 9.29
N ALA A 181 18.33 -3.86 8.23
CA ALA A 181 19.50 -4.71 8.32
C ALA A 181 20.78 -3.88 8.15
N LYS A 182 21.74 -4.09 9.04
CA LYS A 182 23.06 -3.43 9.05
C LYS A 182 24.17 -4.47 9.17
N GLU A 183 23.83 -5.59 9.80
CA GLU A 183 24.58 -6.82 9.87
C GLU A 183 23.69 -7.96 9.31
N PRO A 184 24.26 -9.13 8.98
CA PRO A 184 23.48 -10.31 8.61
C PRO A 184 22.44 -10.68 9.66
N VAL A 185 21.22 -11.00 9.22
CA VAL A 185 20.11 -11.43 10.09
C VAL A 185 19.69 -12.83 9.72
N ALA A 186 19.59 -13.73 10.70
CA ALA A 186 19.12 -15.08 10.46
C ALA A 186 17.60 -15.11 10.24
N GLU A 187 17.12 -16.03 9.40
CA GLU A 187 15.69 -16.18 9.09
C GLU A 187 14.83 -16.42 10.34
N GLY A 188 15.34 -17.19 11.31
CA GLY A 188 14.63 -17.43 12.58
C GLY A 188 14.44 -16.16 13.41
N GLU A 189 15.36 -15.19 13.32
CA GLU A 189 15.20 -13.89 13.97
C GLU A 189 14.16 -13.03 13.26
N ILE A 190 14.14 -13.05 11.93
CA ILE A 190 13.11 -12.37 11.12
C ILE A 190 11.73 -12.91 11.49
N ALA A 191 11.58 -14.23 11.54
CA ALA A 191 10.33 -14.88 11.94
C ALA A 191 9.90 -14.48 13.35
N SER A 192 10.83 -14.40 14.30
CA SER A 192 10.54 -13.95 15.68
C SER A 192 10.07 -12.50 15.73
N ILE A 193 10.66 -11.60 14.92
CA ILE A 193 10.23 -10.20 14.82
C ILE A 193 8.80 -10.10 14.27
N VAL A 194 8.49 -10.88 13.22
CA VAL A 194 7.13 -10.90 12.63
C VAL A 194 6.11 -11.44 13.63
N GLN A 195 6.44 -12.53 14.34
CA GLN A 195 5.59 -13.12 15.38
C GLN A 195 5.39 -12.20 16.60
N GLY A 196 6.38 -11.37 16.91
CA GLY A 196 6.31 -10.38 17.99
C GLY A 196 5.28 -9.26 17.75
N GLY A 197 4.72 -9.18 16.54
CA GLY A 197 3.71 -8.20 16.15
C GLY A 197 4.31 -6.98 15.48
N LEU A 198 3.83 -6.69 14.28
CA LEU A 198 4.24 -5.52 13.50
C LEU A 198 3.29 -4.36 13.78
N GLU A 199 3.81 -3.29 14.39
CA GLU A 199 3.01 -2.13 14.74
C GLU A 199 2.59 -1.31 13.52
N GLU A 200 1.36 -0.83 13.54
CA GLU A 200 0.69 -0.14 12.43
C GLU A 200 -0.24 0.96 12.98
N PRO A 201 -0.66 1.93 12.15
CA PRO A 201 -1.61 2.96 12.58
C PRO A 201 -2.97 2.38 13.01
N GLU A 202 -3.62 3.04 13.97
CA GLU A 202 -4.92 2.57 14.49
C GLU A 202 -6.00 2.52 13.39
N TYR A 203 -6.05 3.51 12.51
CA TYR A 203 -7.05 3.57 11.42
C TYR A 203 -6.90 2.41 10.42
N VAL A 204 -5.71 1.82 10.27
CA VAL A 204 -5.49 0.66 9.40
C VAL A 204 -6.24 -0.57 9.94
N ARG A 205 -6.29 -0.72 11.27
CA ARG A 205 -7.06 -1.80 11.91
C ARG A 205 -8.55 -1.63 11.66
N ASP A 206 -9.04 -0.39 11.71
CA ASP A 206 -10.43 -0.10 11.43
C ASP A 206 -10.78 -0.33 9.95
N GLN A 207 -9.86 -0.01 9.03
CA GLN A 207 -10.04 -0.33 7.60
C GLN A 207 -10.21 -1.84 7.36
N ARG A 208 -9.45 -2.71 8.06
CA ARG A 208 -9.62 -4.16 7.95
C ARG A 208 -10.97 -4.65 8.48
N ARG A 209 -11.52 -4.01 9.52
CA ARG A 209 -12.83 -4.36 10.08
C ARG A 209 -13.99 -4.03 9.15
N LEU A 210 -13.78 -3.14 8.18
CA LEU A 210 -14.79 -2.79 7.17
C LEU A 210 -14.87 -3.80 6.03
N ILE A 211 -13.95 -4.76 5.96
CA ILE A 211 -13.97 -5.86 4.99
C ILE A 211 -15.02 -6.88 5.48
N PRO A 212 -16.08 -7.19 4.70
CA PRO A 212 -17.08 -8.16 5.09
C PRO A 212 -16.43 -9.55 5.31
N PRO A 213 -16.80 -10.29 6.37
CA PRO A 213 -16.41 -11.68 6.50
C PRO A 213 -17.06 -12.50 5.37
N GLY A 214 -16.26 -13.22 4.59
CA GLY A 214 -16.74 -14.11 3.51
C GLY A 214 -15.93 -14.07 2.21
N SER A 215 -14.59 -14.08 2.25
CA SER A 215 -13.76 -14.08 1.02
C SER A 215 -12.62 -15.10 0.98
N ALA A 216 -12.55 -16.02 1.94
CA ALA A 216 -11.52 -17.07 1.91
C ALA A 216 -12.02 -18.46 2.33
N GLU A 217 -12.99 -18.56 3.24
CA GLU A 217 -13.34 -19.86 3.85
C GLU A 217 -14.62 -20.50 3.27
N ASP A 218 -15.52 -19.73 2.64
CA ASP A 218 -16.81 -20.26 2.17
C ASP A 218 -16.77 -20.88 0.76
N VAL A 219 -15.68 -20.70 0.01
CA VAL A 219 -15.56 -21.24 -1.36
C VAL A 219 -15.09 -22.70 -1.35
N GLU A 220 -14.22 -23.08 -0.41
CA GLU A 220 -13.73 -24.46 -0.30
C GLU A 220 -14.85 -25.43 0.13
N GLU A 221 -15.73 -25.02 1.05
CA GLU A 221 -16.87 -25.87 1.47
C GLU A 221 -17.93 -26.03 0.37
N GLU A 222 -18.18 -25.02 -0.46
CA GLU A 222 -19.14 -25.13 -1.56
C GLU A 222 -18.61 -25.97 -2.73
N GLU A 223 -17.30 -25.93 -3.02
CA GLU A 223 -16.68 -26.74 -4.08
C GLU A 223 -16.54 -28.21 -3.66
N GLU A 224 -16.16 -28.51 -2.42
CA GLU A 224 -16.17 -29.89 -1.88
C GLU A 224 -17.59 -30.47 -1.79
N ALA A 225 -18.59 -29.67 -1.40
CA ALA A 225 -19.99 -30.11 -1.34
C ALA A 225 -20.58 -30.37 -2.73
N GLN A 226 -20.15 -29.63 -3.76
CA GLN A 226 -20.58 -29.84 -5.15
C GLN A 226 -19.89 -31.06 -5.79
N LEU A 227 -18.64 -31.36 -5.44
CA LEU A 227 -17.95 -32.58 -5.88
C LEU A 227 -18.42 -33.85 -5.15
N ALA A 228 -18.96 -33.74 -3.93
CA ALA A 228 -19.43 -34.88 -3.14
C ALA A 228 -20.88 -35.32 -3.47
N ALA A 229 -21.61 -34.60 -4.31
CA ALA A 229 -22.99 -34.95 -4.66
C ALA A 229 -23.04 -36.09 -5.70
N PRO A 230 -23.75 -37.20 -5.45
CA PRO A 230 -23.87 -38.27 -6.44
C PRO A 230 -24.70 -37.80 -7.64
N ALA A 231 -24.18 -38.09 -8.85
CA ALA A 231 -24.83 -37.78 -10.13
C ALA A 231 -26.23 -38.41 -10.22
N ALA A 232 -27.26 -37.61 -9.96
CA ALA A 232 -28.65 -37.98 -10.15
C ALA A 232 -29.17 -37.43 -11.49
N ALA A 233 -29.82 -38.33 -12.22
CA ALA A 233 -30.26 -38.26 -13.60
C ALA A 233 -31.00 -36.98 -14.04
N GLU A 234 -30.80 -36.67 -15.32
CA GLU A 234 -31.40 -35.63 -16.14
C GLU A 234 -32.91 -35.42 -15.93
N ALA A 235 -33.30 -34.16 -15.71
CA ALA A 235 -34.64 -33.68 -16.01
C ALA A 235 -34.57 -32.29 -16.65
N LYS A 236 -34.92 -32.20 -17.95
CA LYS A 236 -34.96 -30.96 -18.74
C LYS A 236 -35.90 -29.91 -18.12
N PRO A 237 -35.47 -28.67 -17.85
CA PRO A 237 -36.41 -27.61 -17.48
C PRO A 237 -37.13 -27.07 -18.74
N LYS A 238 -38.46 -26.98 -18.64
CA LYS A 238 -39.34 -26.36 -19.63
C LYS A 238 -39.12 -24.85 -19.64
N SER A 239 -39.02 -24.28 -20.84
CA SER A 239 -38.89 -22.84 -21.08
C SER A 239 -40.11 -22.04 -20.58
N PRO A 240 -39.91 -20.91 -19.85
CA PRO A 240 -41.01 -20.00 -19.52
C PRO A 240 -41.31 -19.07 -20.70
N LYS A 241 -42.60 -18.87 -20.98
CA LYS A 241 -43.14 -17.98 -22.03
C LYS A 241 -42.92 -16.49 -21.66
N PRO A 242 -42.72 -15.59 -22.65
CA PRO A 242 -42.46 -14.18 -22.38
C PRO A 242 -43.72 -13.45 -21.87
N ALA A 243 -43.57 -12.74 -20.75
CA ALA A 243 -44.61 -11.86 -20.20
C ALA A 243 -44.67 -10.54 -21.00
N LYS A 244 -45.89 -10.12 -21.33
CA LYS A 244 -46.20 -8.93 -22.12
C LYS A 244 -45.92 -7.65 -21.32
N LEU A 245 -44.99 -6.81 -21.81
CA LEU A 245 -44.83 -5.43 -21.34
C LEU A 245 -46.06 -4.60 -21.73
N LYS A 246 -46.77 -4.06 -20.73
CA LYS A 246 -47.76 -2.99 -20.93
C LYS A 246 -47.03 -1.65 -20.98
N ALA A 247 -47.21 -0.96 -22.10
CA ALA A 247 -46.80 0.42 -22.29
C ALA A 247 -47.64 1.37 -21.44
N THR A 248 -46.98 2.28 -20.72
CA THR A 248 -47.62 3.50 -20.20
C THR A 248 -46.71 4.70 -20.48
N GLN A 249 -47.37 5.80 -20.82
CA GLN A 249 -46.91 6.86 -21.70
C GLN A 249 -46.04 7.93 -21.05
N ARG A 250 -45.03 8.37 -21.82
CA ARG A 250 -44.63 9.74 -22.14
C ARG A 250 -44.68 10.86 -21.08
N SER A 251 -43.47 11.37 -20.84
CA SER A 251 -43.02 12.77 -20.99
C SER A 251 -43.37 13.82 -19.93
N ARG A 252 -42.33 14.49 -19.42
CA ARG A 252 -42.10 15.95 -19.62
C ARG A 252 -40.64 16.34 -19.29
N PRO A 253 -40.13 17.48 -19.82
CA PRO A 253 -38.77 17.57 -20.35
C PRO A 253 -37.77 18.33 -19.47
N MET A 254 -36.49 18.14 -19.82
CA MET A 254 -35.33 18.89 -19.35
C MET A 254 -35.22 20.26 -20.07
N ARG A 255 -35.19 21.36 -19.31
CA ARG A 255 -34.73 22.74 -19.61
C ARG A 255 -34.50 23.41 -18.24
N GLU A 256 -33.53 24.25 -17.91
CA GLU A 256 -32.39 24.91 -18.56
C GLU A 256 -31.56 25.50 -17.37
N ILE A 257 -30.23 25.33 -17.33
CA ILE A 257 -29.20 26.36 -17.62
C ILE A 257 -29.00 27.47 -16.55
N ARG A 258 -27.75 27.52 -16.05
CA ARG A 258 -26.94 28.65 -15.54
C ARG A 258 -27.60 29.68 -14.60
N GLN A 259 -27.10 29.72 -13.36
CA GLN A 259 -26.39 30.88 -12.76
C GLN A 259 -26.27 30.67 -11.26
N ARG A 260 -25.03 30.51 -10.75
CA ARG A 260 -24.55 31.04 -9.46
C ARG A 260 -23.08 30.67 -9.24
N ARG A 261 -22.22 31.21 -10.11
CA ARG A 261 -20.87 31.63 -9.71
C ARG A 261 -20.95 33.14 -9.47
N LYS A 262 -20.91 33.56 -8.21
CA LYS A 262 -20.36 34.84 -7.74
C LYS A 262 -20.60 34.93 -6.22
N ASN A 263 -19.53 35.27 -5.52
CA ASN A 263 -19.42 35.64 -4.11
C ASN A 263 -18.87 34.56 -3.17
N TRP A 264 -17.55 34.37 -3.23
CA TRP A 264 -16.74 34.32 -2.01
C TRP A 264 -15.48 35.16 -2.26
N ARG A 265 -15.41 36.30 -1.58
CA ARG A 265 -14.17 37.06 -1.33
C ARG A 265 -13.59 36.54 -0.03
#